data_AF-A0A6A5APH6-F1
#
_entry.id   AF-A0A6A5APH6-F1
#
_cell.length_a   1.000
_cell.length_b   1.000
_cell.length_c   1.000
_cell.angle_alpha   90.00
_cell.angle_beta   90.00
_cell.angle_gamma   90.00
#
_symmetry.space_group_name_H-M   'P 1'
#
loop_
_entity.id
_entity.type
_entity.pdbx_description
1 polymer ?
#
loop_
_entity_poly.entity_id
_entity_poly.type
_entity_poly.pdbx_seq_one_letter_code
_entity_poly.pdbx_strand_id
1 'polypeptide(L)'
;MGNSHSSKLSARELEDLKGPFSDEEFESLQALVAEAHANKAVFLDRFSLGPLHGSSDDVLNAFGEVLYSSFGRLAADESAESASPDNDQLSIVHVAKAAAMCIRSPSTSTLRALVSIFSPSLELSPTQLHQLFMACFLMAEDTNPSSRPTGSKDVHEYTPVAAAMADAFQLHSSHITPSTLAAWAPTHAPLLHTVFASWMSFKCLGPRSKVSYVAPRLSHPSDIMTRGEELALSLQSVQLQQNWDRLYTSTE
;
A
#
# COMPACT_ATOMS: atom_id res chain seq x y z
N MET A 1 -6.00 -30.23 33.49
CA MET A 1 -4.89 -30.31 32.50
C MET A 1 -5.44 -29.83 31.18
N GLY A 2 -5.29 -28.54 30.87
CA GLY A 2 -5.75 -27.97 29.60
C GLY A 2 -4.58 -27.92 28.62
N ASN A 3 -4.65 -28.72 27.56
CA ASN A 3 -3.69 -28.61 26.45
C ASN A 3 -4.00 -27.32 25.68
N SER A 4 -3.17 -26.30 25.89
CA SER A 4 -3.03 -25.18 24.99
C SER A 4 -2.48 -25.71 23.65
N HIS A 5 -3.37 -26.16 22.76
CA HIS A 5 -3.04 -26.41 21.36
C HIS A 5 -2.84 -25.07 20.64
N SER A 6 -1.75 -24.38 20.98
CA SER A 6 -1.08 -23.50 20.02
C SER A 6 -0.32 -24.44 19.09
N SER A 7 -0.87 -24.70 17.91
CA SER A 7 -0.19 -25.44 16.85
C SER A 7 1.13 -24.73 16.51
N LYS A 8 2.22 -25.18 17.12
CA LYS A 8 3.56 -24.76 16.73
C LYS A 8 3.77 -25.32 15.33
N LEU A 9 3.79 -24.43 14.33
CA LEU A 9 4.19 -24.77 12.97
C LEU A 9 5.50 -25.55 13.01
N SER A 10 5.59 -26.62 12.24
CA SER A 10 6.82 -27.38 12.08
C SER A 10 7.90 -26.51 11.42
N ALA A 11 9.17 -26.84 11.65
CA ALA A 11 10.29 -26.10 11.03
C ALA A 11 10.18 -26.03 9.50
N ARG A 12 9.64 -27.08 8.88
CA ARG A 12 9.41 -27.16 7.44
C ARG A 12 8.31 -26.22 6.95
N GLU A 13 7.18 -26.17 7.66
CA GLU A 13 6.10 -25.21 7.34
C GLU A 13 6.55 -23.77 7.53
N LEU A 14 7.46 -23.54 8.46
CA LEU A 14 8.02 -22.22 8.75
C LEU A 14 9.03 -21.79 7.67
N GLU A 15 9.84 -22.72 7.15
CA GLU A 15 10.69 -22.51 5.97
C GLU A 15 9.87 -22.28 4.70
N ASP A 16 8.81 -23.05 4.48
CA ASP A 16 7.89 -22.87 3.34
C ASP A 16 7.20 -21.49 3.42
N LEU A 17 6.79 -21.07 4.62
CA LEU A 17 6.14 -19.78 4.85
C LEU A 17 7.09 -18.58 4.71
N LYS A 18 8.37 -18.76 5.07
CA LYS A 18 9.42 -17.75 4.87
C LYS A 18 9.55 -17.41 3.39
N GLY A 19 9.43 -18.39 2.50
CA GLY A 19 9.33 -18.20 1.06
C GLY A 19 10.41 -17.24 0.51
N PRO A 20 10.03 -16.09 -0.08
CA PRO A 20 10.98 -15.16 -0.72
C PRO A 20 11.73 -14.23 0.25
N PHE A 21 11.51 -14.34 1.56
CA PHE A 21 12.12 -13.44 2.56
C PHE A 21 13.43 -14.01 3.12
N SER A 22 14.37 -13.13 3.46
CA SER A 22 15.54 -13.53 4.27
C SER A 22 15.14 -13.86 5.70
N ASP A 23 16.03 -14.48 6.49
CA ASP A 23 15.77 -14.74 7.92
C ASP A 23 15.43 -13.46 8.68
N GLU A 24 16.23 -12.42 8.43
CA GLU A 24 16.04 -11.10 8.98
C GLU A 24 14.69 -10.46 8.55
N GLU A 25 14.30 -10.57 7.29
CA GLU A 25 13.01 -10.05 6.83
C GLU A 25 11.86 -10.81 7.49
N PHE A 26 11.99 -12.13 7.64
CA PHE A 26 10.97 -12.96 8.26
C PHE A 26 10.82 -12.70 9.77
N GLU A 27 11.92 -12.44 10.48
CA GLU A 27 11.89 -11.97 11.87
C GLU A 27 11.12 -10.65 12.01
N SER A 28 11.28 -9.72 11.06
CA SER A 28 10.49 -8.46 11.07
C SER A 28 9.00 -8.72 10.93
N LEU A 29 8.60 -9.69 10.09
CA LEU A 29 7.19 -10.09 9.94
C LEU A 29 6.66 -10.77 11.21
N GLN A 30 7.47 -11.58 11.89
CA GLN A 30 7.11 -12.16 13.19
C GLN A 30 6.94 -11.08 14.27
N ALA A 31 7.83 -10.10 14.31
CA ALA A 31 7.72 -8.95 15.21
C ALA A 31 6.46 -8.14 14.94
N LEU A 32 6.05 -8.00 13.68
CA LEU A 32 4.81 -7.31 13.30
C LEU A 32 3.56 -8.03 13.83
N VAL A 33 3.54 -9.36 13.77
CA VAL A 33 2.44 -10.18 14.34
C VAL A 33 2.42 -10.03 15.86
N ALA A 34 3.57 -10.13 16.51
CA ALA A 34 3.68 -9.98 17.97
C ALA A 34 3.22 -8.59 18.43
N GLU A 35 3.54 -7.54 17.67
CA GLU A 35 3.07 -6.17 17.91
C GLU A 35 1.55 -6.07 17.77
N ALA A 36 0.98 -6.63 16.70
CA ALA A 36 -0.48 -6.65 16.50
C ALA A 36 -1.21 -7.38 17.63
N HIS A 37 -0.65 -8.48 18.15
CA HIS A 37 -1.20 -9.22 19.29
C HIS A 37 -1.08 -8.46 20.61
N ALA A 38 0.02 -7.76 20.82
CA ALA A 38 0.24 -6.97 22.03
C ALA A 38 -0.61 -5.70 22.06
N ASN A 39 -0.70 -5.00 20.93
CA ASN A 39 -1.50 -3.79 20.78
C ASN A 39 -1.87 -3.55 19.31
N LYS A 40 -3.09 -3.95 18.93
CA LYS A 40 -3.65 -3.75 17.60
C LYS A 40 -3.51 -2.29 17.14
N ALA A 41 -3.73 -1.31 18.03
CA ALA A 41 -3.67 0.11 17.66
C ALA A 41 -2.29 0.54 17.12
N VAL A 42 -1.20 -0.06 17.59
CA VAL A 42 0.16 0.23 17.08
C VAL A 42 0.33 -0.27 15.65
N PHE A 43 -0.21 -1.45 15.35
CA PHE A 43 -0.23 -1.95 13.97
C PHE A 43 -1.07 -1.03 13.07
N LEU A 44 -2.27 -0.64 13.51
CA LEU A 44 -3.15 0.22 12.73
C LEU A 44 -2.51 1.59 12.46
N ASP A 45 -1.86 2.18 13.46
CA ASP A 45 -1.13 3.44 13.34
C ASP A 45 0.04 3.31 12.36
N ARG A 46 0.81 2.22 12.45
CA ARG A 46 1.91 1.90 11.51
C ARG A 46 1.41 1.89 10.07
N PHE A 47 0.29 1.23 9.80
CA PHE A 47 -0.29 1.12 8.45
C PHE A 47 -1.29 2.25 8.12
N SER A 48 -1.36 3.31 8.93
CA SER A 48 -2.16 4.48 8.59
C SER A 48 -1.52 5.26 7.43
N LEU A 49 -2.33 6.07 6.73
CA LEU A 49 -1.84 7.01 5.72
C LEU A 49 -1.31 8.32 6.34
N GLY A 50 -1.22 8.38 7.67
CA GLY A 50 -0.91 9.56 8.46
C GLY A 50 -2.14 10.46 8.70
N PRO A 51 -1.98 11.58 9.44
CA PRO A 51 -3.06 12.54 9.65
C PRO A 51 -3.45 13.23 8.34
N LEU A 52 -4.72 13.10 7.95
CA LEU A 52 -5.28 13.65 6.72
C LEU A 52 -6.13 14.89 7.02
N HIS A 53 -5.71 16.06 6.55
CA HIS A 53 -6.49 17.29 6.66
C HIS A 53 -7.48 17.41 5.51
N GLY A 54 -8.72 17.82 5.80
CA GLY A 54 -9.77 17.96 4.79
C GLY A 54 -10.37 16.63 4.31
N SER A 55 -9.98 15.49 4.88
CA SER A 55 -10.57 14.19 4.55
C SER A 55 -11.85 13.91 5.33
N SER A 56 -12.95 13.70 4.61
CA SER A 56 -14.18 13.10 5.17
C SER A 56 -14.33 11.62 4.80
N ASP A 57 -13.28 10.99 4.24
CA ASP A 57 -13.34 9.62 3.74
C ASP A 57 -12.96 8.63 4.84
N ASP A 58 -13.95 7.87 5.32
CA ASP A 58 -13.78 6.90 6.41
C ASP A 58 -12.78 5.79 6.05
N VAL A 59 -12.72 5.37 4.78
CA VAL A 59 -11.82 4.30 4.32
C VAL A 59 -10.38 4.77 4.37
N LEU A 60 -10.10 5.98 3.90
CA LEU A 60 -8.75 6.56 3.94
C LEU A 60 -8.32 6.90 5.38
N ASN A 61 -9.23 7.41 6.21
CA ASN A 61 -8.95 7.73 7.61
C ASN A 61 -8.73 6.47 8.46
N ALA A 62 -9.43 5.37 8.16
CA ALA A 62 -9.30 4.08 8.85
C ALA A 62 -8.46 3.07 8.06
N PHE A 63 -7.54 3.52 7.19
CA PHE A 63 -6.83 2.64 6.24
C PHE A 63 -6.09 1.48 6.90
N GLY A 64 -5.54 1.69 8.11
CA GLY A 64 -4.92 0.63 8.90
C GLY A 64 -5.87 -0.53 9.22
N GLU A 65 -7.15 -0.26 9.52
CA GLU A 65 -8.19 -1.28 9.80
C GLU A 65 -8.61 -2.01 8.53
N VAL A 66 -8.72 -1.27 7.43
CA VAL A 66 -9.03 -1.83 6.10
C VAL A 66 -7.93 -2.82 5.69
N LEU A 67 -6.66 -2.45 5.90
CA LEU A 67 -5.52 -3.31 5.61
C LEU A 67 -5.45 -4.52 6.55
N TYR A 68 -5.66 -4.33 7.86
CA TYR A 68 -5.71 -5.42 8.83
C TYR A 68 -6.76 -6.47 8.44
N SER A 69 -7.96 -6.01 8.10
CA SER A 69 -9.06 -6.87 7.63
C SER A 69 -8.73 -7.57 6.30
N SER A 70 -8.03 -6.90 5.39
CA SER A 70 -7.56 -7.50 4.14
C SER A 70 -6.55 -8.61 4.39
N PHE A 71 -5.61 -8.42 5.31
CA PHE A 71 -4.59 -9.43 5.65
C PHE A 71 -5.23 -10.68 6.25
N GLY A 72 -6.26 -10.53 7.09
CA GLY A 72 -7.03 -11.64 7.65
C GLY A 72 -7.72 -12.48 6.56
N ARG A 73 -8.30 -11.83 5.56
CA ARG A 73 -9.02 -12.52 4.47
C ARG A 73 -8.09 -13.30 3.53
N LEU A 74 -6.90 -12.78 3.25
CA LEU A 74 -5.96 -13.37 2.29
C LEU A 74 -5.46 -14.78 2.65
N ALA A 75 -5.56 -15.21 3.91
CA ALA A 75 -5.19 -16.58 4.31
C ALA A 75 -6.39 -17.54 4.44
N ALA A 76 -7.62 -17.00 4.56
CA ALA A 76 -8.83 -17.80 4.69
C ALA A 76 -9.16 -18.57 3.40
N ASP A 77 -8.74 -18.06 2.23
CA ASP A 77 -9.02 -18.64 0.91
C ASP A 77 -8.33 -20.00 0.64
N GLU A 78 -7.35 -20.41 1.45
CA GLU A 78 -6.65 -21.70 1.29
C GLU A 78 -6.81 -22.65 2.48
N SER A 79 -7.34 -22.19 3.62
CA SER A 79 -7.38 -22.96 4.86
C SER A 79 -8.80 -23.15 5.38
N ALA A 80 -9.66 -23.72 4.53
CA ALA A 80 -11.05 -24.07 4.84
C ALA A 80 -11.23 -25.18 5.90
N GLU A 81 -10.24 -25.47 6.75
CA GLU A 81 -10.39 -26.50 7.81
C GLU A 81 -9.90 -26.10 9.21
N SER A 82 -9.39 -24.88 9.47
CA SER A 82 -9.00 -24.56 10.86
C SER A 82 -8.97 -23.10 11.31
N ALA A 83 -9.26 -22.12 10.45
CA ALA A 83 -9.46 -20.75 10.92
C ALA A 83 -10.94 -20.51 11.22
N SER A 84 -11.32 -20.65 12.49
CA SER A 84 -12.60 -20.11 12.95
C SER A 84 -12.63 -18.59 12.68
N PRO A 85 -13.77 -18.03 12.22
CA PRO A 85 -13.94 -16.59 12.01
C PRO A 85 -13.90 -15.76 13.30
N ASP A 86 -13.64 -16.38 14.46
CA ASP A 86 -13.62 -15.77 15.79
C ASP A 86 -12.23 -15.31 16.26
N ASN A 87 -11.15 -15.68 15.57
CA ASN A 87 -9.83 -15.12 15.88
C ASN A 87 -9.61 -13.84 15.08
N ASP A 88 -10.03 -12.71 15.65
CA ASP A 88 -9.79 -11.34 15.17
C ASP A 88 -8.29 -10.95 15.17
N GLN A 89 -7.39 -11.94 15.17
CA GLN A 89 -5.95 -11.81 15.34
C GLN A 89 -5.21 -12.31 14.10
N LEU A 90 -4.41 -11.43 13.49
CA LEU A 90 -3.50 -11.81 12.42
C LEU A 90 -2.47 -12.83 12.92
N SER A 91 -2.23 -13.88 12.16
CA SER A 91 -1.14 -14.83 12.40
C SER A 91 0.03 -14.58 11.46
N ILE A 92 1.18 -15.21 11.72
CA ILE A 92 2.34 -15.15 10.81
C ILE A 92 2.00 -15.64 9.40
N VAL A 93 1.07 -16.58 9.26
CA VAL A 93 0.61 -17.06 7.95
C VAL A 93 -0.05 -15.93 7.16
N HIS A 94 -0.93 -15.15 7.82
CA HIS A 94 -1.62 -14.01 7.21
C HIS A 94 -0.62 -12.95 6.76
N VAL A 95 0.26 -12.53 7.67
CA VAL A 95 1.22 -11.46 7.44
C VAL A 95 2.24 -11.84 6.38
N ALA A 96 2.82 -13.04 6.44
CA ALA A 96 3.84 -13.47 5.48
C ALA A 96 3.28 -13.63 4.06
N LYS A 97 2.09 -14.23 3.90
CA LYS A 97 1.43 -14.33 2.59
C LYS A 97 1.08 -12.96 2.03
N ALA A 98 0.45 -12.10 2.82
CA ALA A 98 0.08 -10.76 2.38
C ALA A 98 1.30 -9.93 2.01
N ALA A 99 2.36 -9.97 2.83
CA ALA A 99 3.64 -9.31 2.53
C ALA A 99 4.27 -9.86 1.23
N ALA A 100 4.26 -11.17 1.01
CA ALA A 100 4.82 -11.77 -0.21
C ALA A 100 4.06 -11.30 -1.47
N MET A 101 2.72 -11.24 -1.40
CA MET A 101 1.88 -10.74 -2.48
C MET A 101 2.10 -9.25 -2.76
N CYS A 102 2.31 -8.44 -1.73
CA CYS A 102 2.50 -7.01 -1.89
C CYS A 102 3.93 -6.62 -2.32
N ILE A 103 4.95 -7.33 -1.84
CA ILE A 103 6.36 -6.88 -1.92
C ILE A 103 7.17 -7.68 -2.95
N ARG A 104 6.91 -8.98 -3.10
CA ARG A 104 7.79 -9.91 -3.84
C ARG A 104 7.14 -10.53 -5.08
N SER A 105 5.87 -10.22 -5.32
CA SER A 105 5.14 -10.77 -6.46
C SER A 105 5.28 -9.90 -7.73
N PRO A 106 4.96 -10.45 -8.91
CA PRO A 106 4.89 -9.66 -10.14
C PRO A 106 3.90 -8.50 -10.02
N SER A 107 4.10 -7.45 -10.83
CA SER A 107 3.29 -6.22 -10.80
C SER A 107 1.79 -6.48 -10.86
N THR A 108 1.34 -7.46 -11.66
CA THR A 108 -0.07 -7.85 -11.77
C THR A 108 -0.65 -8.40 -10.47
N SER A 109 0.11 -9.23 -9.75
CA SER A 109 -0.27 -9.78 -8.45
C SER A 109 -0.24 -8.70 -7.35
N THR A 110 0.75 -7.79 -7.39
CA THR A 110 0.81 -6.64 -6.50
C THR A 110 -0.39 -5.71 -6.68
N LEU A 111 -0.80 -5.44 -7.93
CA LEU A 111 -2.00 -4.66 -8.22
C LEU A 111 -3.28 -5.38 -7.77
N ARG A 112 -3.35 -6.71 -7.93
CA ARG A 112 -4.46 -7.51 -7.38
C ARG A 112 -4.54 -7.39 -5.86
N ALA A 113 -3.41 -7.47 -5.16
CA ALA A 113 -3.35 -7.29 -3.72
C ALA A 113 -3.81 -5.88 -3.31
N LEU A 114 -3.39 -4.84 -4.03
CA LEU A 114 -3.85 -3.47 -3.81
C LEU A 114 -5.39 -3.36 -3.96
N VAL A 115 -5.96 -3.93 -5.02
CA VAL A 115 -7.41 -3.94 -5.23
C VAL A 115 -8.14 -4.68 -4.10
N SER A 116 -7.58 -5.80 -3.61
CA SER A 116 -8.21 -6.59 -2.54
C SER A 116 -8.34 -5.85 -1.20
N ILE A 117 -7.51 -4.82 -0.95
CA ILE A 117 -7.61 -3.97 0.23
C ILE A 117 -8.94 -3.23 0.23
N PHE A 118 -9.31 -2.65 -0.91
CA PHE A 118 -10.53 -1.85 -1.06
C PHE A 118 -11.78 -2.70 -1.32
N SER A 119 -11.65 -3.84 -1.99
CA SER A 119 -12.78 -4.71 -2.30
C SER A 119 -12.44 -6.20 -2.26
N PRO A 120 -13.08 -7.00 -1.39
CA PRO A 120 -12.88 -8.46 -1.36
C PRO A 120 -13.36 -9.16 -2.63
N SER A 121 -14.38 -8.61 -3.31
CA SER A 121 -14.89 -9.19 -4.56
C SER A 121 -13.94 -8.98 -5.74
N LEU A 122 -12.86 -8.19 -5.55
CA LEU A 122 -11.94 -7.77 -6.60
C LEU A 122 -12.63 -6.98 -7.72
N GLU A 123 -13.78 -6.40 -7.43
CA GLU A 123 -14.44 -5.43 -8.30
C GLU A 123 -14.63 -4.14 -7.51
N LEU A 124 -14.08 -3.05 -8.03
CA LEU A 124 -14.14 -1.73 -7.41
C LEU A 124 -15.31 -0.94 -7.99
N SER A 125 -15.97 -0.18 -7.13
CA SER A 125 -16.79 0.96 -7.55
C SER A 125 -15.90 2.13 -7.99
N PRO A 126 -16.43 3.11 -8.76
CA PRO A 126 -15.72 4.34 -9.09
C PRO A 126 -15.16 5.07 -7.87
N THR A 127 -15.91 5.11 -6.77
CA THR A 127 -15.48 5.70 -5.50
C THR A 127 -14.28 4.97 -4.92
N GLN A 128 -14.29 3.64 -4.91
CA GLN A 128 -13.15 2.85 -4.43
C GLN A 128 -11.92 2.97 -5.33
N LEU A 129 -12.10 3.14 -6.64
CA LEU A 129 -11.00 3.41 -7.55
C LEU A 129 -10.35 4.77 -7.27
N HIS A 130 -11.17 5.80 -7.01
CA HIS A 130 -10.68 7.10 -6.57
C HIS A 130 -9.91 6.99 -5.24
N GLN A 131 -10.47 6.29 -4.25
CA GLN A 131 -9.81 6.03 -2.96
C GLN A 131 -8.47 5.29 -3.14
N LEU A 132 -8.40 4.33 -4.07
CA LEU A 132 -7.17 3.61 -4.38
C LEU A 132 -6.08 4.56 -4.90
N PHE A 133 -6.39 5.45 -5.85
CA PHE A 133 -5.42 6.42 -6.34
C PHE A 133 -4.99 7.41 -5.25
N MET A 134 -5.95 7.91 -4.46
CA MET A 134 -5.66 8.77 -3.30
C MET A 134 -4.71 8.09 -2.31
N ALA A 135 -4.98 6.84 -1.95
CA ALA A 135 -4.12 6.07 -1.05
C ALA A 135 -2.72 5.90 -1.64
N CYS A 136 -2.58 5.61 -2.92
CA CYS A 136 -1.27 5.52 -3.58
C CYS A 136 -0.50 6.84 -3.52
N PHE A 137 -1.13 8.00 -3.71
CA PHE A 137 -0.46 9.30 -3.55
C PHE A 137 -0.01 9.54 -2.11
N LEU A 138 -0.87 9.23 -1.15
CA LEU A 138 -0.55 9.38 0.28
C LEU A 138 0.57 8.43 0.73
N MET A 139 0.63 7.22 0.16
CA MET A 139 1.73 6.26 0.36
C MET A 139 3.04 6.75 -0.26
N ALA A 140 2.98 7.30 -1.48
CA ALA A 140 4.14 7.87 -2.15
C ALA A 140 4.78 8.98 -1.32
N GLU A 141 3.97 9.84 -0.71
CA GLU A 141 4.45 10.89 0.19
C GLU A 141 5.05 10.32 1.50
N ASP A 142 4.43 9.29 2.08
CA ASP A 142 4.87 8.65 3.33
C ASP A 142 6.28 8.04 3.22
N THR A 143 6.66 7.56 2.03
CA THR A 143 8.02 7.01 1.79
C THR A 143 9.13 8.07 1.75
N ASN A 144 8.79 9.37 1.88
CA ASN A 144 9.75 10.47 1.79
C ASN A 144 9.66 11.44 3.00
N PRO A 145 10.10 11.01 4.20
CA PRO A 145 9.95 11.77 5.45
C PRO A 145 10.77 13.07 5.51
N SER A 146 11.61 13.34 4.51
CA SER A 146 12.43 14.57 4.41
C SER A 146 11.82 15.63 3.48
N SER A 147 10.63 15.39 2.90
CA SER A 147 10.02 16.28 1.90
C SER A 147 9.13 17.40 2.47
N ARG A 148 8.60 17.28 3.70
CA ARG A 148 7.90 18.35 4.43
C ARG A 148 8.01 18.11 5.95
N PRO A 149 7.94 19.14 6.80
CA PRO A 149 7.84 18.95 8.23
C PRO A 149 6.59 18.12 8.53
N THR A 150 6.69 17.26 9.53
CA THR A 150 5.68 16.36 10.10
C THR A 150 4.35 17.05 10.40
N GLY A 151 3.60 17.39 9.36
CA GLY A 151 2.30 18.04 9.40
C GLY A 151 1.26 17.17 8.71
N SER A 152 -0.02 17.47 8.94
CA SER A 152 -1.14 16.80 8.27
C SER A 152 -1.06 16.98 6.75
N LYS A 153 -1.26 15.89 6.00
CA LYS A 153 -1.31 15.90 4.53
C LYS A 153 -2.63 16.54 4.09
N ASP A 154 -2.59 17.55 3.24
CA ASP A 154 -3.81 18.17 2.71
C ASP A 154 -4.38 17.33 1.57
N VAL A 155 -5.55 16.72 1.81
CA VAL A 155 -6.20 15.83 0.84
C VAL A 155 -6.62 16.57 -0.42
N HIS A 156 -6.89 17.88 -0.33
CA HIS A 156 -7.30 18.70 -1.47
C HIS A 156 -6.22 18.81 -2.56
N GLU A 157 -4.93 18.66 -2.21
CA GLU A 157 -3.82 18.65 -3.19
C GLU A 157 -3.85 17.39 -4.07
N TYR A 158 -4.52 16.31 -3.64
CA TYR A 158 -4.53 15.01 -4.32
C TYR A 158 -5.87 14.70 -5.01
N THR A 159 -6.98 15.19 -4.45
CA THR A 159 -8.34 14.93 -4.95
C THR A 159 -8.52 15.17 -6.45
N PRO A 160 -8.15 16.34 -7.03
CA PRO A 160 -8.41 16.58 -8.45
C PRO A 160 -7.65 15.62 -9.36
N VAL A 161 -6.43 15.24 -8.96
CA VAL A 161 -5.58 14.34 -9.75
C VAL A 161 -6.07 12.90 -9.67
N ALA A 162 -6.47 12.44 -8.47
CA ALA A 162 -7.08 11.12 -8.31
C ALA A 162 -8.41 11.01 -9.06
N ALA A 163 -9.22 12.07 -9.09
CA ALA A 163 -10.43 12.13 -9.90
C ALA A 163 -10.11 12.02 -11.39
N ALA A 164 -9.15 12.81 -11.89
CA ALA A 164 -8.73 12.75 -13.29
C ALA A 164 -8.20 11.37 -13.70
N MET A 165 -7.43 10.70 -12.83
CA MET A 165 -6.97 9.33 -13.09
C MET A 165 -8.11 8.31 -13.11
N ALA A 166 -9.09 8.44 -12.20
CA ALA A 166 -10.28 7.58 -12.19
C ALA A 166 -11.14 7.78 -13.44
N ASP A 167 -11.31 9.02 -13.89
CA ASP A 167 -12.03 9.35 -15.12
C ASP A 167 -11.30 8.80 -16.35
N ALA A 168 -9.97 8.97 -16.40
CA ALA A 168 -9.14 8.41 -17.46
C ALA A 168 -9.21 6.87 -17.52
N PHE A 169 -9.30 6.20 -16.36
CA PHE A 169 -9.52 4.76 -16.31
C PHE A 169 -10.90 4.37 -16.84
N GLN A 170 -11.95 5.12 -16.51
CA GLN A 170 -13.31 4.83 -16.97
C GLN A 170 -13.48 4.97 -18.49
N LEU A 171 -12.66 5.82 -19.14
CA LEU A 171 -12.57 5.86 -20.60
C LEU A 171 -11.99 4.57 -21.20
N HIS A 172 -11.19 3.84 -20.43
CA HIS A 172 -10.59 2.56 -20.85
C HIS A 172 -11.50 1.36 -20.57
N SER A 173 -12.16 1.32 -19.40
CA SER A 173 -13.00 0.19 -19.00
C SER A 173 -14.12 0.61 -18.06
N SER A 174 -15.32 0.07 -18.28
CA SER A 174 -16.46 0.19 -17.37
C SER A 174 -16.36 -0.74 -16.15
N HIS A 175 -15.62 -1.84 -16.26
CA HIS A 175 -15.39 -2.79 -15.18
C HIS A 175 -14.02 -2.55 -14.54
N ILE A 176 -14.01 -2.29 -13.23
CA ILE A 176 -12.80 -1.96 -12.48
C ILE A 176 -12.38 -3.21 -11.70
N THR A 177 -11.50 -4.01 -12.31
CA THR A 177 -11.00 -5.29 -11.76
C THR A 177 -9.47 -5.32 -11.81
N PRO A 178 -8.79 -6.26 -11.12
CA PRO A 178 -7.35 -6.37 -11.18
C PRO A 178 -6.79 -6.54 -12.60
N SER A 179 -7.52 -7.24 -13.48
CA SER A 179 -7.07 -7.47 -14.85
C SER A 179 -7.17 -6.21 -15.70
N THR A 180 -8.25 -5.44 -15.56
CA THR A 180 -8.41 -4.17 -16.29
C THR A 180 -7.45 -3.10 -15.76
N LEU A 181 -7.22 -3.06 -14.44
CA LEU A 181 -6.20 -2.21 -13.84
C LEU A 181 -4.78 -2.59 -14.28
N ALA A 182 -4.47 -3.88 -14.36
CA ALA A 182 -3.17 -4.37 -14.84
C ALA A 182 -2.93 -4.11 -16.34
N ALA A 183 -3.99 -4.03 -17.15
CA ALA A 183 -3.88 -3.63 -18.56
C ALA A 183 -3.69 -2.12 -18.73
N TRP A 184 -4.31 -1.31 -17.88
CA TRP A 184 -4.25 0.15 -17.94
C TRP A 184 -2.99 0.75 -17.30
N ALA A 185 -2.55 0.23 -16.16
CA ALA A 185 -1.46 0.79 -15.37
C ALA A 185 -0.13 0.90 -16.13
N PRO A 186 0.33 -0.08 -16.94
CA PRO A 186 1.62 0.03 -17.64
C PRO A 186 1.74 1.23 -18.57
N THR A 187 0.62 1.74 -19.09
CA THR A 187 0.61 2.87 -20.04
C THR A 187 0.32 4.20 -19.37
N HIS A 188 -0.42 4.23 -18.26
CA HIS A 188 -0.88 5.46 -17.61
C HIS A 188 -0.33 5.69 -16.21
N ALA A 189 0.19 4.68 -15.53
CA ALA A 189 0.77 4.75 -14.20
C ALA A 189 1.71 3.55 -13.92
N PRO A 190 2.77 3.36 -14.72
CA PRO A 190 3.59 2.14 -14.69
C PRO A 190 4.19 1.84 -13.31
N LEU A 191 4.45 2.87 -12.50
CA LEU A 191 5.04 2.75 -11.17
C LEU A 191 4.02 2.64 -10.04
N LEU A 192 2.71 2.58 -10.32
CA LEU A 192 1.66 2.47 -9.31
C LEU A 192 1.90 1.29 -8.37
N HIS A 193 2.20 0.12 -8.93
CA HIS A 193 2.52 -1.08 -8.17
C HIS A 193 3.82 -0.91 -7.35
N THR A 194 4.79 -0.15 -7.86
CA THR A 194 6.08 0.10 -7.20
C THR A 194 5.93 1.00 -5.98
N VAL A 195 5.06 2.02 -6.05
CA VAL A 195 4.68 2.85 -4.90
C VAL A 195 4.11 1.99 -3.79
N PHE A 196 3.08 1.20 -4.11
CA PHE A 196 2.44 0.34 -3.14
C PHE A 196 3.41 -0.69 -2.56
N ALA A 197 4.18 -1.39 -3.39
CA ALA A 197 5.17 -2.36 -2.95
C ALA A 197 6.26 -1.74 -2.06
N SER A 198 6.71 -0.52 -2.39
CA SER A 198 7.73 0.19 -1.60
C SER A 198 7.19 0.62 -0.24
N TRP A 199 5.96 1.13 -0.19
CA TRP A 199 5.30 1.49 1.06
C TRP A 199 5.06 0.25 1.94
N MET A 200 4.55 -0.84 1.37
CA MET A 200 4.37 -2.11 2.09
C MET A 200 5.70 -2.68 2.59
N SER A 201 6.75 -2.63 1.77
CA SER A 201 8.10 -3.03 2.17
C SER A 201 8.60 -2.21 3.35
N PHE A 202 8.44 -0.89 3.31
CA PHE A 202 8.81 0.00 4.41
C PHE A 202 8.04 -0.30 5.69
N LYS A 203 6.71 -0.47 5.62
CA LYS A 203 5.88 -0.74 6.81
C LYS A 203 6.10 -2.14 7.39
N CYS A 204 6.30 -3.16 6.56
CA CYS A 204 6.48 -4.53 7.01
C CYS A 204 7.92 -4.84 7.47
N LEU A 205 8.93 -4.27 6.79
CA LEU A 205 10.33 -4.64 6.99
C LEU A 205 11.16 -3.52 7.65
N GLY A 206 10.64 -2.31 7.74
CA GLY A 206 11.29 -1.17 8.40
C GLY A 206 12.65 -0.83 7.78
N PRO A 207 13.74 -0.72 8.57
CA PRO A 207 15.08 -0.42 8.08
C PRO A 207 15.64 -1.44 7.06
N ARG A 208 15.07 -2.66 7.02
CA ARG A 208 15.48 -3.73 6.10
C ARG A 208 14.80 -3.60 4.73
N SER A 209 13.89 -2.63 4.56
CA SER A 209 13.19 -2.41 3.30
C SER A 209 14.13 -1.94 2.20
N LYS A 210 13.93 -2.49 1.00
CA LYS A 210 14.53 -1.96 -0.24
C LYS A 210 13.54 -0.98 -0.86
N VAL A 211 13.77 0.32 -0.66
CA VAL A 211 12.96 1.39 -1.26
C VAL A 211 13.17 1.37 -2.77
N SER A 212 12.11 1.03 -3.51
CA SER A 212 12.14 0.91 -4.98
C SER A 212 11.44 2.07 -5.68
N TYR A 213 10.85 2.98 -4.91
CA TYR A 213 10.20 4.19 -5.36
C TYR A 213 10.62 5.36 -4.47
N VAL A 214 10.97 6.48 -5.09
CA VAL A 214 11.25 7.72 -4.38
C VAL A 214 10.37 8.81 -4.96
N ALA A 215 9.53 9.43 -4.11
CA ALA A 215 8.71 10.56 -4.54
C ALA A 215 9.61 11.73 -5.00
N PRO A 216 9.27 12.41 -6.10
CA PRO A 216 10.04 13.53 -6.62
C PRO A 216 10.16 14.63 -5.58
N ARG A 217 11.29 15.31 -5.60
CA ARG A 217 11.54 16.49 -4.78
C ARG A 217 11.82 17.66 -5.66
N LEU A 218 11.05 18.72 -5.53
CA LEU A 218 11.42 20.00 -6.10
C LEU A 218 12.45 20.68 -5.20
N SER A 219 13.46 21.30 -5.81
CA SER A 219 14.38 22.16 -5.06
C SER A 219 13.71 23.42 -4.48
N HIS A 220 12.55 23.81 -5.03
CA HIS A 220 11.71 24.91 -4.55
C HIS A 220 10.22 24.56 -4.64
N PRO A 221 9.34 25.14 -3.79
CA PRO A 221 7.91 25.03 -3.99
C PRO A 221 7.52 25.47 -5.42
N SER A 222 6.69 24.68 -6.09
CA SER A 222 6.15 25.03 -7.41
C SER A 222 4.95 25.94 -7.26
N ASP A 223 4.92 27.04 -8.01
CA ASP A 223 3.74 27.90 -8.16
C ASP A 223 2.80 27.40 -9.29
N ILE A 224 3.24 26.39 -10.04
CA ILE A 224 2.59 25.93 -11.29
C ILE A 224 1.89 24.59 -11.09
N MET A 225 2.48 23.72 -10.27
CA MET A 225 2.03 22.36 -10.07
C MET A 225 1.75 22.12 -8.59
N THR A 226 0.63 21.48 -8.32
CA THR A 226 0.28 20.96 -7.02
C THR A 226 1.05 19.68 -6.72
N ARG A 227 1.15 19.33 -5.44
CA ARG A 227 1.87 18.12 -5.01
C ARG A 227 1.28 16.84 -5.60
N GLY A 228 -0.04 16.76 -5.74
CA GLY A 228 -0.70 15.61 -6.38
C GLY A 228 -0.28 15.44 -7.84
N GLU A 229 -0.12 16.54 -8.59
CA GLU A 229 0.29 16.49 -9.99
C GLU A 229 1.75 16.04 -10.13
N GLU A 230 2.63 16.50 -9.24
CA GLU A 230 4.02 16.04 -9.17
C GLU A 230 4.10 14.52 -8.94
N LEU A 231 3.32 14.02 -7.97
CA LEU A 231 3.29 12.59 -7.67
C LEU A 231 2.75 11.79 -8.85
N ALA A 232 1.65 12.24 -9.48
CA ALA A 232 1.09 11.56 -10.66
C ALA A 232 2.07 11.52 -11.84
N LEU A 233 2.83 12.59 -12.07
CA LEU A 233 3.90 12.58 -13.07
C LEU A 233 5.01 11.59 -12.72
N SER A 234 5.42 11.52 -11.45
CA SER A 234 6.45 10.55 -11.03
C SER A 234 6.01 9.09 -11.12
N LEU A 235 4.71 8.81 -11.27
CA LEU A 235 4.23 7.47 -11.59
C LEU A 235 4.56 7.02 -13.02
N GLN A 236 4.91 7.96 -13.92
CA GLN A 236 5.15 7.67 -15.35
C GLN A 236 6.52 7.08 -15.64
N SER A 237 7.56 7.48 -14.91
CA SER A 237 8.93 7.06 -15.23
C SER A 237 9.85 7.13 -14.02
N VAL A 238 10.77 6.17 -13.93
CA VAL A 238 11.83 6.15 -12.91
C VAL A 238 12.75 7.38 -13.04
N GLN A 239 12.89 7.95 -14.24
CA GLN A 239 13.66 9.19 -14.45
C GLN A 239 13.07 10.37 -13.68
N LEU A 240 11.77 10.33 -13.40
CA LEU A 240 11.04 11.35 -12.66
C LEU A 240 11.07 11.12 -11.14
N GLN A 241 11.74 10.07 -10.65
CA GLN A 241 11.93 9.81 -9.21
C GLN A 241 13.19 10.49 -8.63
N GLN A 242 13.78 11.44 -9.37
CA GLN A 242 14.95 12.23 -8.93
C GLN A 242 14.54 13.61 -8.41
N ASN A 243 15.51 14.38 -7.92
CA ASN A 243 15.29 15.79 -7.61
C ASN A 243 15.02 16.55 -8.91
N TRP A 244 13.93 17.30 -8.96
CA TRP A 244 13.56 18.15 -10.07
C TRP A 244 14.08 19.56 -9.78
N ASP A 245 15.09 20.00 -10.55
CA ASP A 245 15.53 21.38 -10.52
C ASP A 245 14.60 22.22 -11.39
N ARG A 246 14.10 23.33 -10.81
CA ARG A 246 13.33 24.41 -11.46
C ARG A 246 12.67 23.99 -12.78
N LEU A 247 11.36 23.68 -12.74
CA LEU A 247 10.53 23.82 -13.93
C LEU A 247 10.48 25.32 -14.27
N TYR A 248 11.45 25.80 -15.06
CA TYR A 248 11.61 27.21 -15.40
C TYR A 248 10.30 27.76 -15.98
N THR A 249 9.66 28.68 -15.27
CA THR A 249 9.07 29.84 -15.94
C THR A 249 10.17 30.89 -16.04
N SER A 250 10.74 31.03 -17.23
CA SER A 250 11.37 32.30 -17.58
C SER A 250 10.27 33.37 -17.51
N THR A 251 10.23 34.11 -16.43
CA THR A 251 9.61 35.43 -16.40
C THR A 251 10.73 36.42 -16.21
N GLU A 252 11.32 36.81 -17.34
CA GLU A 252 11.78 38.19 -17.52
C GLU A 252 10.68 38.95 -18.26
#